data_AF-A0A4Y9N969-F1
#
_entry.id   AF-A0A4Y9N969-F1
#
_cell.length_a   1.000
_cell.length_b   1.000
_cell.length_c   1.000
_cell.angle_alpha   90.00
_cell.angle_beta   90.00
_cell.angle_gamma   90.00
#
_symmetry.space_group_name_H-M   'P 1'
#
loop_
_entity.id
_entity.type
_entity.pdbx_description
1 polymer ?
#
loop_
_entity_poly.entity_id
_entity_poly.type
_entity_poly.pdbx_seq_one_letter_code
_entity_poly.pdbx_strand_id
1 'polypeptide(L)'
;PFVNDVSPVPAGQARATVRHTAAAPAVDVRAAGQVVAPALTNPNEATLTVPAGTVNADVVLAGTQTVAIGPADLTLPEGTTTVVYAWGSQDAGFELAVQTISGAHSAPSGVPGGTAGLMDEDSLPAPLLAVSLVGIVAAAAGALRLARSNG
;
A
#
# COMPACT_ATOMS: atom_id res chain seq x y z
N PRO A 1 6.53 29.76 4.48
CA PRO A 1 6.83 28.50 5.22
C PRO A 1 6.13 27.34 4.49
N PHE A 2 6.76 26.18 4.40
CA PHE A 2 6.14 25.00 3.80
C PHE A 2 5.20 24.31 4.80
N VAL A 3 4.15 23.67 4.29
CA VAL A 3 3.18 22.95 5.13
C VAL A 3 3.47 21.47 5.03
N ASN A 4 3.78 20.84 6.16
CA ASN A 4 4.03 19.40 6.18
C ASN A 4 2.71 18.65 6.10
N ASP A 5 2.54 17.82 5.06
CA ASP A 5 1.46 16.85 5.03
C ASP A 5 1.81 15.68 5.96
N VAL A 6 1.08 15.60 7.07
CA VAL A 6 1.18 14.56 8.11
C VAL A 6 0.09 13.50 7.99
N SER A 7 -0.71 13.53 6.91
CA SER A 7 -1.72 12.50 6.69
C SER A 7 -1.07 11.12 6.46
N PRO A 8 -1.76 10.03 6.81
CA PRO A 8 -1.24 8.69 6.56
C PRO A 8 -0.97 8.42 5.08
N VAL A 9 0.13 7.71 4.81
CA VAL A 9 0.52 7.18 3.51
C VAL A 9 -0.16 5.81 3.34
N PRO A 10 -0.87 5.55 2.23
CA PRO A 10 -1.49 4.26 1.97
C PRO A 10 -0.49 3.10 1.99
N ALA A 11 -0.97 1.89 2.31
CA ALA A 11 -0.15 0.68 2.24
C ALA A 11 0.44 0.47 0.84
N GLY A 12 1.70 0.04 0.75
CA GLY A 12 2.45 -0.14 -0.49
C GLY A 12 2.96 1.15 -1.16
N GLN A 13 2.68 2.32 -0.58
CA GLN A 13 3.04 3.62 -1.17
C GLN A 13 4.08 4.37 -0.31
N ALA A 14 4.70 5.37 -0.93
CA ALA A 14 5.56 6.38 -0.30
C ALA A 14 5.08 7.78 -0.72
N ARG A 15 5.32 8.78 0.13
CA ARG A 15 5.11 10.20 -0.20
C ARG A 15 6.44 10.86 -0.57
N ALA A 16 6.46 11.60 -1.67
CA ALA A 16 7.58 12.41 -2.10
C ALA A 16 7.16 13.88 -2.18
N THR A 17 7.85 14.76 -1.46
CA THR A 17 7.63 16.20 -1.49
C THR A 17 8.89 16.88 -1.98
N VAL A 18 8.79 17.70 -3.03
CA VAL A 18 9.90 18.51 -3.54
C VAL A 18 9.67 19.96 -3.18
N ARG A 19 10.65 20.58 -2.54
CA ARG A 19 10.62 21.97 -2.07
C ARG A 19 11.65 22.77 -2.84
N HIS A 20 11.17 23.77 -3.58
CA HIS A 20 12.04 24.63 -4.36
C HIS A 20 12.39 25.88 -3.56
N THR A 21 13.64 25.95 -3.09
CA THR A 21 14.19 27.10 -2.36
C THR A 21 15.34 27.79 -3.09
N ALA A 22 15.83 27.19 -4.19
CA ALA A 22 16.88 27.75 -5.04
C ALA A 22 16.45 29.06 -5.73
N ALA A 23 17.40 29.96 -5.92
CA ALA A 23 17.27 31.16 -6.74
C ALA A 23 17.40 30.79 -8.22
N ALA A 24 16.43 30.02 -8.71
CA ALA A 24 16.32 29.58 -10.10
C ALA A 24 14.96 30.00 -10.68
N PRO A 25 14.84 30.07 -12.02
CA PRO A 25 13.56 30.11 -12.71
C PRO A 25 12.72 28.85 -12.41
N ALA A 26 11.49 28.79 -12.95
CA ALA A 26 10.65 27.61 -12.84
C ALA A 26 11.40 26.33 -13.29
N VAL A 27 11.20 25.23 -12.57
CA VAL A 27 11.81 23.93 -12.84
C VAL A 27 10.77 22.84 -13.05
N ASP A 28 11.08 21.86 -13.89
CA ASP A 28 10.32 20.63 -14.02
C ASP A 28 11.04 19.52 -13.24
N VAL A 29 10.35 18.91 -12.28
CA VAL A 29 10.85 17.72 -11.58
C VAL A 29 10.44 16.50 -12.39
N ARG A 30 11.43 15.64 -12.69
CA ARG A 30 11.21 14.40 -13.41
C ARG A 30 11.53 13.19 -12.55
N ALA A 31 10.80 12.11 -12.81
CA ALA A 31 10.99 10.80 -12.24
C ALA A 31 10.89 9.76 -13.34
N ALA A 32 11.89 8.88 -13.46
CA ALA A 32 12.03 7.94 -14.58
C ALA A 32 11.95 8.64 -15.96
N GLY A 33 12.47 9.88 -16.04
CA GLY A 33 12.44 10.72 -17.24
C GLY A 33 11.09 11.35 -17.58
N GLN A 34 10.04 11.13 -16.77
CA GLN A 34 8.71 11.75 -16.95
C GLN A 34 8.54 12.95 -16.02
N VAL A 35 7.95 14.04 -16.51
CA VAL A 35 7.65 15.22 -15.68
C VAL A 35 6.52 14.88 -14.70
N VAL A 36 6.83 14.94 -13.41
CA VAL A 36 5.88 14.64 -12.32
C VAL A 36 5.42 15.90 -11.59
N ALA A 37 6.25 16.96 -11.57
CA ALA A 37 5.85 18.27 -11.08
C ALA A 37 6.33 19.35 -12.07
N PRO A 38 5.44 19.86 -12.94
CA PRO A 38 5.79 20.87 -13.92
C PRO A 38 5.85 22.27 -13.31
N ALA A 39 6.73 23.11 -13.85
CA ALA A 39 6.83 24.54 -13.58
C ALA A 39 6.82 24.92 -12.08
N LEU A 40 7.50 24.14 -11.24
CA LEU A 40 7.65 24.42 -9.83
C LEU A 40 8.51 25.68 -9.66
N THR A 41 8.02 26.67 -8.91
CA THR A 41 8.69 27.96 -8.68
C THR A 41 9.03 28.14 -7.20
N ASN A 42 10.12 28.82 -6.87
CA ASN A 42 10.42 29.19 -5.48
C ASN A 42 9.42 30.26 -4.97
N PRO A 43 8.84 30.14 -3.75
CA PRO A 43 9.08 29.16 -2.69
C PRO A 43 8.00 28.06 -2.59
N ASN A 44 7.55 27.51 -3.72
CA ASN A 44 6.49 26.50 -3.75
C ASN A 44 7.03 25.06 -3.61
N GLU A 45 6.10 24.15 -3.32
CA GLU A 45 6.38 22.72 -3.20
C GLU A 45 5.39 21.89 -4.04
N ALA A 46 5.81 20.68 -4.37
CA ALA A 46 4.96 19.67 -4.99
C ALA A 46 5.03 18.38 -4.18
N THR A 47 3.88 17.77 -3.91
CA THR A 47 3.78 16.50 -3.18
C THR A 47 3.10 15.45 -4.05
N LEU A 48 3.68 14.25 -4.10
CA LEU A 48 3.17 13.10 -4.82
C LEU A 48 3.14 11.87 -3.92
N THR A 49 2.16 11.00 -4.14
CA THR A 49 2.09 9.67 -3.53
C THR A 49 2.35 8.64 -4.63
N VAL A 50 3.42 7.86 -4.48
CA VAL A 50 3.92 6.94 -5.52
C VAL A 50 4.15 5.54 -4.93
N PRO A 51 4.16 4.47 -5.75
CA PRO A 51 4.53 3.15 -5.26
C PRO A 51 5.89 3.17 -4.57
N ALA A 52 6.01 2.43 -3.46
CA ALA A 52 7.29 2.32 -2.76
C ALA A 52 8.35 1.66 -3.65
N GLY A 53 9.59 2.14 -3.61
CA GLY A 53 10.66 1.65 -4.48
C GLY A 53 11.78 2.65 -4.66
N THR A 54 12.65 2.40 -5.64
CA THR A 54 13.69 3.36 -6.04
C THR A 54 13.33 3.95 -7.39
N VAL A 55 13.46 5.27 -7.51
CA VAL A 55 13.17 6.00 -8.75
C VAL A 55 14.35 6.89 -9.10
N ASN A 56 14.76 6.89 -10.37
CA ASN A 56 15.75 7.85 -10.85
C ASN A 56 15.07 9.20 -11.06
N ALA A 57 15.58 10.26 -10.43
CA ALA A 57 14.98 11.59 -10.47
C ALA A 57 15.99 12.65 -10.89
N ASP A 58 15.51 13.66 -11.60
CA ASP A 58 16.29 14.81 -12.00
C ASP A 58 15.40 16.06 -12.12
N VAL A 59 16.03 17.24 -12.09
CA VAL A 59 15.36 18.54 -12.16
C VAL A 59 15.92 19.30 -13.34
N VAL A 60 15.04 19.72 -14.24
CA VAL A 60 15.39 20.51 -15.42
C VAL A 60 14.79 21.90 -15.36
N LEU A 61 15.36 22.86 -16.07
CA LEU A 61 14.71 24.17 -16.25
C LEU A 61 13.40 23.98 -17.03
N ALA A 62 12.32 24.60 -16.54
CA ALA A 62 10.98 24.36 -17.05
C ALA A 62 10.88 24.63 -18.55
N GLY A 63 10.25 23.70 -19.29
CA GLY A 63 10.08 23.80 -20.74
C GLY A 63 11.37 23.62 -21.55
N THR A 64 12.47 23.17 -20.92
CA THR A 64 13.75 22.86 -21.59
C THR A 64 14.22 21.44 -21.29
N GLN A 65 15.38 21.06 -21.81
CA GLN A 65 16.08 19.82 -21.45
C GLN A 65 17.35 20.07 -20.63
N THR A 66 17.57 21.31 -20.18
CA THR A 66 18.76 21.68 -19.42
C THR A 66 18.63 21.15 -17.99
N VAL A 67 19.42 20.14 -17.66
CA VAL A 67 19.48 19.57 -16.31
C VAL A 67 20.14 20.56 -15.37
N ALA A 68 19.41 20.97 -14.34
CA ALA A 68 19.92 21.82 -13.27
C ALA A 68 20.45 20.97 -12.11
N ILE A 69 19.79 19.85 -11.81
CA ILE A 69 20.13 18.94 -10.72
C ILE A 69 19.85 17.49 -11.13
N GLY A 70 20.79 16.58 -10.86
CA GLY A 70 20.63 15.14 -11.13
C GLY A 70 21.30 14.67 -12.43
N PRO A 71 21.10 13.41 -12.84
CA PRO A 71 20.20 12.42 -12.24
C PRO A 71 20.74 11.82 -10.93
N ALA A 72 19.82 11.47 -10.02
CA ALA A 72 20.11 10.77 -8.78
C ALA A 72 19.05 9.69 -8.50
N ASP A 73 19.49 8.58 -7.91
CA ASP A 73 18.56 7.53 -7.47
C ASP A 73 17.96 7.90 -6.11
N LEU A 74 16.63 7.99 -6.07
CA LEU A 74 15.86 8.31 -4.88
C LEU A 74 15.15 7.06 -4.38
N THR A 75 15.59 6.57 -3.22
CA THR A 75 14.90 5.48 -2.51
C THR A 75 13.71 6.06 -1.75
N LEU A 76 12.53 5.50 -1.99
CA LEU A 76 11.24 5.87 -1.40
C LEU A 76 10.66 4.66 -0.66
N PRO A 77 11.03 4.45 0.61
CA PRO A 77 10.53 3.32 1.39
C PRO A 77 9.03 3.42 1.67
N GLU A 78 8.36 2.28 1.79
CA GLU A 78 6.94 2.22 2.10
C GLU A 78 6.59 2.95 3.41
N GLY A 79 5.48 3.68 3.42
CA GLY A 79 4.96 4.35 4.62
C GLY A 79 5.82 5.52 5.08
N THR A 80 6.72 6.02 4.23
CA THR A 80 7.58 7.16 4.53
C THR A 80 7.19 8.40 3.72
N THR A 81 7.54 9.55 4.27
CA THR A 81 7.53 10.83 3.56
C THR A 81 8.96 11.26 3.30
N THR A 82 9.37 11.32 2.04
CA THR A 82 10.68 11.82 1.62
C THR A 82 10.54 13.24 1.10
N VAL A 83 11.26 14.17 1.73
CA VAL A 83 11.27 15.59 1.36
C VAL A 83 12.62 15.93 0.73
N VAL A 84 12.59 16.43 -0.50
CA VAL A 84 13.77 16.86 -1.25
C VAL A 84 13.79 18.38 -1.29
N TYR A 85 14.83 18.98 -0.74
CA TYR A 85 15.06 20.41 -0.78
C TYR A 85 16.09 20.74 -1.85
N ALA A 86 15.72 21.60 -2.80
CA ALA A 86 16.65 22.12 -3.80
C ALA A 86 17.00 23.57 -3.50
N TRP A 87 18.28 23.85 -3.22
CA TRP A 87 18.80 25.20 -2.99
C TRP A 87 19.97 25.54 -3.91
N GLY A 88 20.42 26.79 -3.87
CA GLY A 88 21.53 27.30 -4.68
C GLY A 88 21.09 28.39 -5.66
N SER A 89 21.98 28.74 -6.59
CA SER A 89 21.76 29.77 -7.61
C SER A 89 22.55 29.45 -8.88
N GLN A 90 22.26 30.15 -9.98
CA GLN A 90 23.04 30.01 -11.21
C GLN A 90 24.53 30.34 -11.03
N ASP A 91 24.86 31.29 -10.14
CA ASP A 91 26.24 31.74 -9.92
C ASP A 91 27.02 30.81 -8.98
N ALA A 92 26.34 30.18 -8.01
CA ALA A 92 26.97 29.36 -6.97
C ALA A 92 26.80 27.84 -7.18
N GLY A 93 25.96 27.43 -8.13
CA GLY A 93 25.56 26.04 -8.33
C GLY A 93 24.30 25.67 -7.55
N PHE A 94 23.73 24.51 -7.87
CA PHE A 94 22.53 23.95 -7.24
C PHE A 94 22.85 22.66 -6.48
N GLU A 95 22.22 22.49 -5.32
CA GLU A 95 22.43 21.34 -4.43
C GLU A 95 21.10 20.79 -3.89
N LEU A 96 21.15 19.56 -3.38
CA LEU A 96 20.02 18.86 -2.77
C LEU A 96 20.31 18.41 -1.34
N ALA A 97 19.29 18.49 -0.47
CA ALA A 97 19.19 17.66 0.72
C ALA A 97 17.95 16.80 0.62
N VAL A 98 18.11 15.53 0.98
CA VAL A 98 17.02 14.58 1.08
C VAL A 98 16.79 14.28 2.55
N GLN A 99 15.55 14.42 3.00
CA GLN A 99 15.13 14.08 4.33
C GLN A 99 14.03 13.02 4.25
N THR A 100 14.27 11.86 4.86
CA THR A 100 13.25 10.81 4.97
C THR A 100 12.64 10.82 6.37
N ILE A 101 11.32 10.90 6.43
CA ILE A 101 10.53 10.88 7.64
C ILE A 101 9.75 9.56 7.67
N SER A 102 10.04 8.73 8.66
CA SER A 102 9.36 7.45 8.89
C SER A 102 8.10 7.58 9.74
N GLY A 103 7.26 6.55 9.74
CA GLY A 103 6.12 6.44 10.66
C GLY A 103 4.80 7.02 10.12
N ALA A 104 4.75 7.40 8.84
CA ALA A 104 3.55 7.92 8.21
C ALA A 104 2.61 6.82 7.65
N HIS A 105 2.88 5.54 7.89
CA HIS A 105 2.05 4.41 7.45
C HIS A 105 0.58 4.48 7.89
N SER A 106 -0.32 4.01 7.01
CA SER A 106 -1.72 3.72 7.33
C SER A 106 -1.87 2.34 7.97
N ALA A 107 -2.99 2.11 8.66
CA ALA A 107 -3.34 0.77 9.13
C ALA A 107 -3.49 -0.20 7.94
N PRO A 108 -3.13 -1.49 8.11
CA PRO A 108 -3.34 -2.49 7.06
C PRO A 108 -4.83 -2.64 6.73
N SER A 109 -5.15 -2.94 5.46
CA SER A 109 -6.54 -3.10 4.99
C SER A 109 -7.23 -4.38 5.49
N GLY A 110 -6.49 -5.26 6.16
CA GLY A 110 -6.96 -6.51 6.74
C GLY A 110 -5.89 -7.60 6.66
N VAL A 111 -5.98 -8.60 7.52
CA VAL A 111 -5.22 -9.85 7.39
C VAL A 111 -6.18 -10.92 6.87
N PRO A 112 -5.84 -11.68 5.81
CA PRO A 112 -6.66 -12.81 5.40
C PRO A 112 -6.71 -13.86 6.52
N GLY A 113 -7.80 -13.86 7.29
CA GLY A 113 -8.15 -14.96 8.18
C GLY A 113 -8.61 -16.13 7.31
N GLY A 114 -7.83 -17.20 7.24
CA GLY A 114 -8.22 -18.39 6.49
C GLY A 114 -9.58 -18.93 6.96
N THR A 115 -10.39 -19.44 6.04
CA THR A 115 -11.70 -20.07 6.27
C THR A 115 -11.58 -21.48 6.87
N ALA A 116 -10.67 -21.67 7.83
CA ALA A 116 -10.44 -22.94 8.49
C ALA A 116 -11.66 -23.32 9.36
N GLY A 117 -12.66 -23.94 8.75
CA GLY A 117 -13.84 -24.47 9.44
C GLY A 117 -15.19 -24.08 8.87
N LEU A 118 -15.30 -23.61 7.62
CA LEU A 118 -16.60 -23.63 6.94
C LEU A 118 -16.98 -25.09 6.66
N MET A 119 -17.53 -25.76 7.67
CA MET A 119 -18.33 -26.96 7.48
C MET A 119 -19.55 -26.54 6.68
N ASP A 120 -19.74 -27.16 5.52
CA ASP A 120 -21.00 -27.08 4.77
C ASP A 120 -22.08 -27.72 5.67
N GLU A 121 -22.88 -26.89 6.35
CA GLU A 121 -23.92 -27.36 7.30
C GLU A 121 -25.09 -28.09 6.59
N ASP A 122 -25.05 -28.24 5.26
CA ASP A 122 -26.14 -28.80 4.46
C ASP A 122 -25.95 -30.25 4.03
N SER A 123 -24.89 -30.95 4.47
CA SER A 123 -24.71 -32.37 4.09
C SER A 123 -24.08 -33.20 5.21
N LEU A 124 -24.93 -33.76 6.07
CA LEU A 124 -24.57 -34.95 6.84
C LEU A 124 -24.09 -36.03 5.86
N PRO A 125 -22.89 -36.62 6.03
CA PRO A 125 -22.40 -37.61 5.10
C PRO A 125 -23.38 -38.79 5.09
N ALA A 126 -23.82 -39.21 3.90
CA ALA A 126 -24.76 -40.32 3.68
C ALA A 126 -24.58 -41.55 4.60
N PRO A 127 -23.35 -42.02 4.93
CA PRO A 127 -23.20 -43.11 5.90
C PRO A 127 -23.73 -42.80 7.31
N LEU A 128 -23.62 -41.55 7.80
CA LEU A 128 -24.15 -41.16 9.11
C LEU A 128 -25.69 -41.20 9.16
N LEU A 129 -26.35 -40.81 8.06
CA LEU A 129 -27.81 -40.93 7.91
C LEU A 129 -28.27 -42.40 7.79
N ALA A 130 -27.47 -43.25 7.14
CA ALA A 130 -27.79 -44.66 7.02
C ALA A 130 -27.71 -45.38 8.38
N VAL A 131 -26.71 -45.07 9.21
CA VAL A 131 -26.55 -45.68 10.54
C VAL A 131 -27.68 -45.30 11.49
N SER A 132 -28.15 -44.05 11.46
CA SER A 132 -29.26 -43.60 12.32
C SER A 132 -30.58 -44.29 11.98
N LEU A 133 -30.90 -44.45 10.68
CA LEU A 133 -32.10 -45.17 10.23
C LEU A 133 -32.06 -46.65 10.59
N VAL A 134 -30.92 -47.33 10.42
CA VAL A 134 -30.78 -48.75 10.79
C VAL A 134 -30.94 -48.95 12.30
N GLY A 135 -30.38 -48.05 13.11
CA GLY A 135 -30.52 -48.11 14.57
C GLY A 135 -31.98 -48.02 15.03
N ILE A 136 -32.77 -47.12 14.44
CA ILE A 136 -34.19 -46.94 14.78
C ILE A 136 -35.01 -48.18 14.39
N VAL A 137 -34.78 -48.75 13.20
CA VAL A 137 -35.49 -49.95 12.74
C VAL A 137 -35.16 -51.17 13.60
N ALA A 138 -33.89 -51.35 13.99
CA ALA A 138 -33.48 -52.45 14.84
C ALA A 138 -34.14 -52.38 16.24
N ALA A 139 -34.22 -51.16 16.82
CA ALA A 139 -34.89 -50.94 18.10
C ALA A 139 -36.39 -51.25 18.03
N ALA A 140 -37.07 -50.80 16.98
CA ALA A 140 -38.50 -51.06 16.78
C ALA A 140 -38.80 -52.56 16.57
N ALA A 141 -37.98 -53.26 15.77
CA ALA A 141 -38.13 -54.69 15.55
C ALA A 141 -37.86 -55.52 16.83
N GLY A 142 -36.90 -55.10 17.64
CA GLY A 142 -36.62 -55.70 18.96
C GLY A 142 -37.80 -55.55 19.93
N ALA A 143 -38.37 -54.35 20.02
CA ALA A 143 -39.53 -54.08 20.86
C ALA A 143 -40.78 -54.88 20.45
N LEU A 144 -41.03 -55.01 19.14
CA LEU A 144 -42.15 -55.79 18.59
C LEU A 144 -42.02 -57.30 18.82
N ARG A 145 -40.79 -57.85 18.81
CA ARG A 145 -40.55 -59.27 19.13
C ARG A 145 -40.78 -59.57 20.61
N LEU A 146 -40.31 -58.70 21.50
CA LEU A 146 -40.47 -58.90 22.95
C LEU A 146 -41.93 -58.78 23.39
N ALA A 147 -42.72 -57.91 22.74
CA ALA A 147 -44.15 -57.80 22.99
C ALA A 147 -44.95 -59.05 22.57
N ARG A 148 -44.45 -59.83 21.60
CA ARG A 148 -45.12 -61.05 21.10
C ARG A 148 -44.72 -62.33 21.81
N SER A 149 -43.60 -62.35 22.55
CA SER A 149 -43.16 -63.52 23.32
C SER A 149 -43.81 -63.65 24.70
N ASN A 150 -44.59 -62.64 25.12
CA ASN A 150 -45.21 -62.56 26.46
C ASN A 150 -46.75 -62.72 26.43
N GLY A 151 -47.30 -63.37 25.41
CA GLY A 151 -48.73 -63.69 25.31
C GLY A 151 -48.96 -65.17 25.03
#